data_AF-A0A836PY64-F1
#
_entry.id   AF-A0A836PY64-F1
#
_cell.length_a   1.000
_cell.length_b   1.000
_cell.length_c   1.000
_cell.angle_alpha   90.00
_cell.angle_beta   90.00
_cell.angle_gamma   90.00
#
_symmetry.space_group_name_H-M   'P 1'
#
loop_
_entity.id
_entity.type
_entity.pdbx_description
1 polymer ?
#
loop_
_entity_poly.entity_id
_entity_poly.type
_entity_poly.pdbx_seq_one_letter_code
_entity_poly.pdbx_strand_id
1 'polypeptide(L)' 'MGVFHDLDVYGHEQVVFFHDKESGLKAIIGVHSTVLGPSLGGCRMWKYSDEAAALRDVLRLSRGMTYKAAVADLKLGGG' A
#
# COMPACT_ATOMS: atom_id res chain seq x y z
N MET A 1 -14.76 -9.31 -2.68
CA MET A 1 -13.97 -9.96 -1.61
C MET A 1 -13.70 -8.95 -0.52
N GLY A 2 -13.46 -9.38 0.72
CA GLY A 2 -13.24 -8.49 1.86
C GLY A 2 -11.76 -8.13 2.01
N VAL A 3 -11.47 -7.02 2.70
CA VAL A 3 -10.12 -6.48 2.89
C VAL A 3 -9.14 -7.54 3.39
N PHE A 4 -9.48 -8.27 4.46
CA PHE A 4 -8.59 -9.31 5.02
C PHE A 4 -8.26 -10.43 4.03
N HIS A 5 -9.22 -10.86 3.20
CA HIS A 5 -8.95 -11.85 2.17
C HIS A 5 -7.93 -11.33 1.15
N ASP A 6 -8.06 -10.07 0.73
CA ASP A 6 -7.12 -9.47 -0.20
C ASP A 6 -5.72 -9.35 0.43
N LEU A 7 -5.62 -8.96 1.72
CA LEU A 7 -4.34 -8.92 2.43
C LEU A 7 -3.66 -10.30 2.46
N ASP A 8 -4.40 -11.36 2.77
CA ASP A 8 -3.87 -12.73 2.78
C ASP A 8 -3.39 -13.17 1.39
N VAL A 9 -4.18 -12.88 0.35
CA VAL A 9 -3.86 -13.25 -1.04
C VAL A 9 -2.62 -12.51 -1.55
N TYR A 10 -2.47 -11.23 -1.21
CA TYR A 10 -1.35 -10.42 -1.67
C TYR A 10 -0.15 -10.46 -0.73
N GLY A 11 -0.29 -10.98 0.49
CA GLY A 11 0.79 -11.12 1.47
C GLY A 11 1.14 -9.81 2.19
N HIS A 12 0.15 -8.93 2.39
CA HIS A 12 0.37 -7.62 3.02
C HIS A 12 0.42 -7.71 4.55
N GLU A 13 1.43 -7.07 5.14
CA GLU A 13 1.53 -6.89 6.59
C GLU A 13 0.46 -5.93 7.14
N GLN A 14 0.16 -4.84 6.43
CA GLN A 14 -0.77 -3.82 6.93
C GLN A 14 -1.42 -3.00 5.82
N VAL A 15 -2.67 -2.56 6.07
CA VAL A 15 -3.32 -1.46 5.35
C VAL A 15 -3.90 -0.49 6.37
N VAL A 16 -3.66 0.81 6.17
CA VAL A 16 -4.12 1.88 7.07
C VAL A 16 -4.97 2.89 6.30
N PHE A 17 -6.18 3.13 6.78
CA PHE A 17 -7.09 4.12 6.23
C PHE A 17 -7.02 5.40 7.05
N PHE A 18 -6.74 6.52 6.39
CA PHE A 18 -6.77 7.84 6.98
C PHE A 18 -7.92 8.65 6.39
N HIS A 19 -8.69 9.27 7.26
CA HIS A 19 -9.77 10.17 6.89
C HIS A 19 -9.71 11.40 7.78
N ASP A 20 -9.61 12.57 7.17
CA ASP A 20 -9.80 13.84 7.85
C ASP A 20 -10.93 14.62 7.19
N LYS A 21 -11.95 14.96 8.01
CA LYS A 21 -13.17 15.58 7.50
C LYS A 21 -12.97 17.05 7.18
N GLU A 22 -12.11 17.75 7.93
CA GLU A 22 -11.90 19.20 7.77
C GLU A 22 -11.16 19.52 6.46
N SER A 23 -10.06 18.80 6.20
CA SER A 23 -9.34 18.91 4.91
C SER A 23 -9.99 18.12 3.77
N GLY A 24 -10.89 17.18 4.08
CA GLY A 24 -11.46 16.24 3.11
C GLY A 24 -10.50 15.13 2.68
N LEU A 25 -9.40 14.93 3.41
CA LEU A 25 -8.40 13.91 3.12
C LEU A 25 -9.03 12.51 3.20
N LYS A 26 -8.81 11.73 2.15
CA LYS A 26 -8.98 10.28 2.11
C LYS A 26 -7.68 9.67 1.62
N ALA A 27 -7.02 8.89 2.46
CA ALA A 27 -5.77 8.23 2.11
C ALA A 27 -5.77 6.77 2.57
N ILE A 28 -5.10 5.94 1.78
CA ILE A 28 -4.89 4.53 2.09
C ILE A 28 -3.39 4.30 1.98
N ILE A 29 -2.79 3.79 3.05
CA ILE A 29 -1.38 3.42 3.10
C ILE A 29 -1.32 1.89 3.11
N GLY A 30 -0.60 1.31 2.15
CA GLY A 30 -0.33 -0.13 2.11
C GLY A 30 1.10 -0.41 2.56
N VAL A 31 1.30 -1.39 3.43
CA VAL A 31 2.63 -1.93 3.75
C VAL A 31 2.60 -3.39 3.36
N HIS A 32 3.30 -3.72 2.28
CA HIS A 32 3.35 -5.09 1.79
C HIS A 32 4.35 -5.91 2.61
N SER A 33 5.60 -5.45 2.74
CA SER A 33 6.58 -6.13 3.57
C SER A 33 7.64 -5.20 4.13
N THR A 34 8.07 -5.47 5.37
CA THR A 34 9.18 -4.80 6.07
C THR A 34 10.36 -5.72 6.40
N VAL A 35 10.39 -6.93 5.81
CA VAL A 35 11.42 -7.96 6.08
C VAL A 35 12.86 -7.46 5.88
N LEU A 36 13.11 -6.66 4.83
CA LEU A 36 14.45 -6.13 4.52
C LEU A 36 14.78 -4.80 5.24
N GLY A 37 13.78 -4.17 5.87
CA GLY A 37 13.89 -2.85 6.49
C GLY A 37 12.60 -2.04 6.43
N PRO A 38 12.65 -0.74 6.80
CA PRO A 38 11.47 0.13 6.78
C PRO A 38 10.80 0.20 5.41
N SER A 39 9.48 0.30 5.40
CA SER A 39 8.71 0.44 4.16
C SER A 39 8.99 1.78 3.48
N LEU A 40 9.36 1.74 2.20
CA LEU A 40 9.51 2.91 1.35
C LEU A 40 8.48 2.84 0.21
N GLY A 41 7.74 3.93 0.03
CA GLY A 41 6.70 4.06 -0.98
C GLY A 41 6.54 5.51 -1.43
N GLY A 42 5.98 5.70 -2.63
CA GLY A 42 5.63 7.02 -3.14
C GLY A 42 4.22 7.43 -2.70
N CYS A 43 3.98 8.73 -2.55
CA CYS A 43 2.61 9.25 -2.38
C CYS A 43 1.98 9.51 -3.75
N ARG A 44 0.83 8.89 -4.01
CA ARG A 44 0.05 9.10 -5.23
C ARG A 44 -1.29 9.74 -4.90
N MET A 45 -1.56 10.90 -5.49
CA MET A 45 -2.87 11.53 -5.49
C MET A 45 -3.55 11.28 -6.84
N TRP A 46 -4.67 10.56 -6.84
CA TRP A 46 -5.42 10.24 -8.05
C TRP A 46 -6.92 10.18 -7.78
N LYS A 47 -7.73 10.50 -8.79
CA LYS A 47 -9.19 10.37 -8.71
C LYS A 47 -9.59 8.97 -9.14
N TYR A 48 -9.93 8.12 -8.18
CA TYR A 48 -10.47 6.78 -8.43
C TYR A 48 -11.99 6.81 -8.59
N SER A 49 -12.53 5.82 -9.32
CA SER A 49 -13.99 5.65 -9.49
C SER A 49 -14.70 5.32 -8.18
N ASP A 50 -14.03 4.56 -7.31
CA ASP A 50 -14.54 4.04 -6.06
C ASP A 50 -13.39 3.66 -5.11
N GLU A 51 -13.72 3.42 -3.84
CA GLU A 51 -12.74 3.09 -2.79
C GLU A 51 -12.08 1.72 -3.01
N ALA A 52 -12.76 0.78 -3.66
CA ALA A 52 -12.21 -0.55 -3.98
C ALA A 52 -11.16 -0.47 -5.10
N ALA A 53 -11.29 0.44 -6.06
CA ALA A 53 -10.29 0.73 -7.07
C ALA A 53 -9.03 1.35 -6.43
N ALA A 54 -9.21 2.28 -5.49
CA ALA A 54 -8.09 2.86 -4.73
C ALA A 54 -7.35 1.80 -3.90
N LEU A 55 -8.08 0.95 -3.17
CA LEU A 55 -7.49 -0.13 -2.37
C LEU A 55 -6.70 -1.12 -3.24
N ARG A 56 -7.28 -1.57 -4.36
CA ARG A 56 -6.58 -2.48 -5.29
C ARG A 56 -5.29 -1.87 -5.84
N ASP A 57 -5.28 -0.57 -6.15
CA ASP A 57 -4.06 0.09 -6.64
C ASP A 57 -2.99 0.18 -5.55
N VAL A 58 -3.38 0.52 -4.32
CA VAL A 58 -2.46 0.58 -3.16
C VAL A 58 -1.83 -0.79 -2.87
N LEU A 59 -2.64 -1.86 -2.85
CA LEU A 59 -2.12 -3.23 -2.64
C LEU A 59 -1.14 -3.62 -3.76
N ARG A 60 -1.48 -3.33 -5.01
CA ARG A 60 -0.64 -3.65 -6.17
C ARG A 60 0.68 -2.88 -6.17
N LEU A 61 0.65 -1.58 -5.84
CA LEU A 61 1.83 -0.71 -5.86
C LEU A 61 2.81 -1.02 -4.73
N SER A 62 2.32 -1.14 -3.50
CA SER A 62 3.15 -1.48 -2.32
C SER A 62 3.86 -2.81 -2.50
N ARG A 63 3.18 -3.83 -3.04
CA ARG A 63 3.79 -5.10 -3.43
C ARG A 63 4.88 -4.92 -4.48
N GLY A 64 4.63 -4.12 -5.51
CA GLY A 64 5.62 -3.78 -6.52
C GLY A 64 6.86 -3.10 -5.91
N MET A 65 6.68 -2.23 -4.92
CA MET A 65 7.78 -1.56 -4.22
C MET A 65 8.64 -2.53 -3.41
N THR A 66 8.06 -3.57 -2.79
CA THR A 66 8.84 -4.61 -2.11
C THR A 66 9.78 -5.31 -3.08
N TYR A 67 9.26 -5.78 -4.22
CA TYR A 67 10.09 -6.44 -5.22
C TYR A 67 11.13 -5.50 -5.83
N LYS A 68 10.76 -4.25 -6.08
CA LYS A 68 11.68 -3.24 -6.62
C LYS A 68 12.84 -2.97 -5.66
N ALA A 69 12.56 -2.81 -4.36
CA ALA A 69 13.57 -2.60 -3.34
C ALA A 69 14.48 -3.84 -3.19
N ALA A 70 13.89 -5.04 -3.15
CA ALA A 70 14.63 -6.28 -3.02
C ALA A 70 15.56 -6.56 -4.21
N VAL A 71 15.09 -6.38 -5.46
CA VAL A 71 15.92 -6.55 -6.68
C VAL A 71 17.01 -5.47 -6.78
N ALA A 72 16.79 -4.29 -6.21
CA ALA A 72 17.78 -3.22 -6.16
C ALA A 72 18.78 -3.36 -4.99
N ASP A 73 18.73 -4.46 -4.24
CA ASP A 73 19.58 -4.73 -3.05
C ASP A 73 19.53 -3.59 -2.01
N LEU A 74 18.34 -3.01 -1.82
CA LEU A 74 18.11 -1.98 -0.81
C LEU A 74 17.64 -2.61 0.50
N LYS A 75 18.12 -2.09 1.63
CA LYS A 75 17.64 -2.45 2.98
C LYS A 75 16.31 -1.76 3.31
N LEU A 76 15.34 -1.92 2.42
CA LEU A 76 14.03 -1.28 2.45
C LEU A 76 12.94 -2.29 2.11
N GLY A 77 11.80 -2.14 2.78
CA GLY A 77 10.55 -2.82 2.46
C GLY A 77 9.79 -2.13 1.32
N GLY A 78 8.51 -2.48 1.17
CA GLY A 78 7.64 -1.88 0.15
C GLY A 78 6.30 -1.40 0.67
N GLY A 79 5.98 -0.16 0.31
CA GLY A 79 4.73 0.54 0.61
C GLY A 79 4.22 1.37 -0.55
#